data_AF-A0A848Q547-F1
#
_entry.id   AF-A0A848Q547-F1
#
_cell.length_a   1.000
_cell.length_b   1.000
_cell.length_c   1.000
_cell.angle_alpha   90.00
_cell.angle_beta   90.00
_cell.angle_gamma   90.00
#
_symmetry.space_group_name_H-M   'P 1'
#
loop_
_entity.id
_entity.type
_entity.pdbx_description
1 polymer ?
#
loop_
_entity_poly.entity_id
_entity_poly.type
_entity_poly.pdbx_seq_one_letter_code
_entity_poly.pdbx_strand_id
1 'polypeptide(L)'
;MKLDTVQKITLSGIFLALVIIFTRFLAIQYIPVIPFVRISLGPALIIFSSLLLGPVYGGIIGGLSDFLGILLVPNPQGFMINPFITLVYILLGVLPWVTLFVIKRIKMTKSAPYIFFGAILAIWLFILFFLIFNDSIMLYGMTYQFDTLSKSLIIIISFVLSVLMS
;
A
#
# COMPACT_ATOMS: atom_id res chain seq x y z
N MET A 1 18.42 -18.05 14.09
CA MET A 1 19.59 -17.14 14.13
C MET A 1 19.05 -15.72 14.32
N LYS A 2 19.37 -15.03 15.42
CA LYS A 2 19.00 -13.61 15.57
C LYS A 2 19.98 -12.80 14.73
N LEU A 3 19.47 -11.98 13.81
CA LEU A 3 20.30 -11.07 13.03
C LEU A 3 20.93 -10.03 13.96
N ASP A 4 22.22 -9.78 13.76
CA ASP A 4 22.91 -8.68 14.43
C ASP A 4 22.40 -7.32 13.92
N THR A 5 22.57 -6.27 14.71
CA THR A 5 22.13 -4.92 14.37
C THR A 5 22.77 -4.43 13.08
N VAL A 6 24.05 -4.71 12.86
CA VAL A 6 24.75 -4.35 11.61
C VAL A 6 24.11 -5.05 10.42
N GLN A 7 23.78 -6.33 10.54
CA GLN A 7 23.12 -7.11 9.49
C GLN A 7 21.71 -6.60 9.17
N LYS A 8 20.95 -6.14 10.19
CA LYS A 8 19.62 -5.56 9.97
C LYS A 8 19.70 -4.26 9.20
N ILE A 9 20.68 -3.41 9.51
CA ILE A 9 20.88 -2.13 8.83
C ILE A 9 21.29 -2.36 7.38
N THR A 10 22.25 -3.26 7.11
CA THR A 10 22.66 -3.57 5.74
C THR A 10 21.52 -4.15 4.92
N LEU A 11 20.75 -5.10 5.48
CA LEU A 11 19.58 -5.66 4.79
C LEU A 11 18.50 -4.62 4.56
N SER A 12 18.29 -3.70 5.50
CA SER A 12 17.36 -2.58 5.33
C SER A 12 17.78 -1.68 4.18
N GLY A 13 19.08 -1.39 4.03
CA GLY A 13 19.62 -0.63 2.90
C GLY A 13 19.38 -1.33 1.55
N ILE A 14 19.57 -2.65 1.49
CA ILE A 14 19.29 -3.45 0.28
C ILE A 14 17.80 -3.40 -0.07
N PHE A 15 16.91 -3.62 0.90
CA PHE A 15 15.46 -3.53 0.68
C PHE A 15 15.05 -2.12 0.25
N LEU A 16 15.58 -1.09 0.89
CA LEU A 16 15.33 0.31 0.54
C LEU A 16 15.69 0.58 -0.92
N ALA A 17 16.88 0.18 -1.36
CA ALA A 17 17.30 0.33 -2.75
C ALA A 17 16.39 -0.42 -3.72
N LEU A 18 16.02 -1.68 -3.41
CA LEU A 18 15.11 -2.46 -4.23
C LEU A 18 13.72 -1.81 -4.34
N VAL A 19 13.15 -1.33 -3.23
CA VAL A 19 11.84 -0.66 -3.23
C VAL A 19 11.88 0.58 -4.12
N ILE A 20 12.94 1.39 -4.04
CA ILE A 20 13.09 2.58 -4.89
C ILE A 20 13.16 2.15 -6.36
N ILE A 21 13.93 1.11 -6.69
CA ILE A 21 14.05 0.63 -8.07
C ILE A 21 12.70 0.13 -8.62
N PHE A 22 12.02 -0.74 -7.87
CA PHE A 22 10.74 -1.31 -8.29
C PHE A 22 9.61 -0.29 -8.38
N THR A 23 9.62 0.71 -7.50
CA THR A 23 8.62 1.77 -7.56
C THR A 23 8.93 2.76 -8.67
N ARG A 24 10.16 3.23 -8.83
CA ARG A 24 10.43 4.33 -9.76
C ARG A 24 10.59 3.85 -11.21
N PHE A 25 11.26 2.73 -11.43
CA PHE A 25 11.61 2.27 -12.79
C PHE A 25 10.69 1.17 -13.32
N LEU A 26 10.24 0.25 -12.46
CA LEU A 26 9.41 -0.90 -12.88
C LEU A 26 7.92 -0.74 -12.61
N ALA A 27 7.48 0.41 -12.07
CA ALA A 27 6.06 0.62 -11.83
C ALA A 27 5.31 0.96 -13.12
N ILE A 28 4.13 0.36 -13.25
CA ILE A 28 3.16 0.72 -14.28
C ILE A 28 2.42 1.95 -13.77
N GLN A 29 2.82 3.13 -14.26
CA GLN A 29 2.34 4.43 -13.77
C GLN A 29 1.04 4.90 -14.42
N TYR A 30 0.71 4.40 -15.62
CA TYR A 30 -0.47 4.84 -16.35
C TYR A 30 -1.24 3.62 -16.89
N ILE A 31 -2.43 3.41 -16.35
CA ILE A 31 -3.40 2.46 -16.88
C ILE A 31 -4.46 3.29 -17.61
N PRO A 32 -4.62 3.14 -18.95
CA PRO A 32 -5.50 3.98 -19.76
C PRO A 32 -6.95 4.06 -19.26
N VAL A 33 -7.40 3.03 -18.55
CA VAL A 33 -8.76 2.90 -18.02
C VAL A 33 -8.93 3.54 -16.64
N ILE A 34 -7.85 3.62 -15.84
CA ILE A 34 -7.86 4.15 -14.47
C ILE A 34 -6.58 4.98 -14.27
N PRO A 35 -6.56 6.25 -14.72
CA PRO A 35 -5.34 7.05 -14.84
C PRO A 35 -4.68 7.42 -13.51
N PHE A 36 -5.39 7.25 -12.37
CA PHE A 36 -4.87 7.50 -11.04
C PHE A 36 -4.31 6.26 -10.33
N VAL A 37 -4.49 5.06 -10.90
CA VAL A 37 -3.99 3.82 -10.29
C VAL A 37 -2.60 3.52 -10.81
N ARG A 38 -1.68 3.30 -9.87
CA ARG A 38 -0.31 2.86 -10.12
C ARG A 38 -0.09 1.49 -9.50
N ILE A 39 0.46 0.57 -10.29
CA ILE A 39 0.79 -0.78 -9.84
C ILE A 39 2.31 -0.91 -9.74
N SER A 40 2.80 -1.35 -8.58
CA SER A 40 4.22 -1.58 -8.35
C SER A 40 4.45 -2.69 -7.32
N LEU A 41 5.61 -3.32 -7.38
CA LEU A 41 6.03 -4.35 -6.40
C LEU A 41 6.67 -3.76 -5.13
N GLY A 42 6.84 -2.44 -5.06
CA GLY A 42 7.42 -1.75 -3.91
C GLY A 42 6.70 -2.04 -2.59
N PRO A 43 5.37 -1.83 -2.51
CA PRO A 43 4.61 -2.12 -1.30
C PRO A 43 4.77 -3.57 -0.82
N ALA A 44 4.81 -4.54 -1.73
CA ALA A 44 5.03 -5.94 -1.38
C ALA A 44 6.39 -6.18 -0.71
N LEU A 45 7.45 -5.54 -1.23
CA LEU A 45 8.79 -5.60 -0.64
C LEU A 45 8.88 -4.90 0.72
N ILE A 46 8.19 -3.77 0.90
CA ILE A 46 8.10 -3.09 2.21
C ILE A 46 7.42 -4.02 3.23
N ILE A 47 6.29 -4.63 2.86
CA ILE A 47 5.59 -5.60 3.70
C ILE A 47 6.51 -6.77 4.05
N PHE A 48 7.20 -7.35 3.06
CA PHE A 48 8.13 -8.45 3.31
C PHE A 48 9.26 -8.06 4.27
N SER A 49 9.84 -6.86 4.08
CA SER A 49 10.91 -6.35 4.96
C SER A 49 10.42 -6.14 6.40
N SER A 50 9.17 -5.70 6.58
CA SER A 50 8.52 -5.56 7.89
C SER A 50 8.39 -6.89 8.62
N LEU A 51 7.93 -7.93 7.91
CA LEU A 51 7.74 -9.26 8.49
C LEU A 51 9.08 -9.90 8.87
N LEU A 52 10.14 -9.64 8.10
CA LEU A 52 11.46 -10.23 8.30
C LEU A 52 12.29 -9.49 9.36
N LEU A 53 12.36 -8.16 9.29
CA LEU A 53 13.24 -7.32 10.14
C LEU A 53 12.52 -6.74 11.36
N GLY A 54 11.19 -6.71 11.35
CA GLY A 54 10.36 -6.14 12.39
C GLY A 54 9.74 -4.79 12.01
N PRO A 55 8.85 -4.26 12.88
CA PRO A 55 7.98 -3.14 12.54
C PRO A 55 8.78 -1.84 12.37
N VAL A 56 9.82 -1.64 13.19
CA VAL A 56 10.65 -0.42 13.17
C VAL A 56 11.41 -0.33 11.85
N TYR A 57 12.12 -1.39 11.47
CA TYR A 57 12.89 -1.42 10.22
C TYR A 57 11.97 -1.37 9.00
N GLY A 58 10.84 -2.09 9.00
CA GLY A 58 9.84 -2.00 7.94
C GLY A 58 9.28 -0.59 7.76
N GLY A 59 8.93 0.09 8.87
CA GLY A 59 8.45 1.48 8.84
C GLY A 59 9.50 2.46 8.30
N ILE A 60 10.75 2.31 8.72
CA ILE A 60 11.87 3.13 8.22
C ILE A 60 12.08 2.90 6.73
N ILE A 61 12.11 1.65 6.27
CA ILE A 61 12.26 1.31 4.84
C ILE A 61 11.11 1.93 4.04
N GLY A 62 9.86 1.80 4.51
CA GLY A 62 8.70 2.39 3.87
C GLY A 62 8.80 3.91 3.75
N GLY A 63 8.98 4.62 4.86
CA GLY A 63 9.06 6.08 4.88
C GLY A 63 10.25 6.62 4.09
N LEU A 64 11.44 6.05 4.26
CA LEU A 64 12.63 6.48 3.52
C LEU A 64 12.52 6.16 2.04
N SER A 65 11.88 5.06 1.64
CA SER A 65 11.72 4.73 0.22
C SER A 65 10.85 5.73 -0.53
N ASP A 66 9.81 6.26 0.14
CA ASP A 66 8.96 7.31 -0.43
C ASP A 66 9.73 8.63 -0.50
N PHE A 67 10.33 9.04 0.62
CA PHE A 67 11.08 10.30 0.72
C PHE A 67 12.28 10.35 -0.23
N LEU A 68 13.19 9.37 -0.14
CA LEU A 68 14.36 9.28 -1.01
C LEU A 68 13.97 8.98 -2.45
N GLY A 69 12.88 8.23 -2.67
CA GLY A 69 12.39 7.95 -4.01
C GLY A 69 11.98 9.23 -4.74
N ILE A 70 11.34 10.18 -4.07
CA ILE A 70 10.98 11.48 -4.66
C ILE A 70 12.22 12.36 -4.86
N LEU A 71 13.14 12.36 -3.89
CA LEU A 71 14.34 13.19 -3.91
C LEU A 71 15.37 12.75 -4.98
N LEU A 72 15.59 11.44 -5.11
CA LEU A 72 16.60 10.88 -6.02
C LEU A 72 16.09 10.72 -7.45
N VAL A 73 14.80 10.42 -7.62
CA VAL A 73 14.19 10.21 -8.93
C VAL A 73 12.91 11.06 -9.00
N PRO A 74 13.03 12.34 -9.38
CA PRO A 74 11.87 13.21 -9.55
C PRO A 74 10.93 12.59 -10.58
N ASN A 75 9.69 12.30 -10.17
CA ASN A 75 8.70 11.76 -11.09
C ASN A 75 8.37 12.80 -12.18
N PRO A 76 8.23 12.40 -13.46
CA PRO A 76 7.76 13.29 -14.53
C PRO A 76 6.38 13.90 -14.27
N GLN A 77 5.60 13.30 -13.35
CA GLN A 77 4.24 13.70 -13.00
C GLN A 77 4.18 14.79 -11.91
N GLY A 78 5.31 15.33 -11.45
CA GLY A 78 5.33 16.50 -10.54
C GLY A 78 4.85 16.24 -9.11
N PHE A 79 4.81 14.97 -8.66
CA PHE A 79 4.44 14.65 -7.28
C PHE A 79 5.41 15.28 -6.29
N MET A 80 4.93 16.28 -5.55
CA MET A 80 5.63 16.88 -4.43
C MET A 80 5.70 15.92 -3.25
N ILE A 81 6.69 16.14 -2.37
CA ILE A 81 6.78 15.44 -1.09
C ILE A 81 5.49 15.73 -0.31
N ASN A 82 4.65 14.71 -0.16
CA ASN A 82 3.43 14.80 0.63
C ASN A 82 3.64 14.03 1.95
N PRO A 83 3.73 14.73 3.10
CA PRO A 83 3.94 14.09 4.40
C PRO A 83 2.90 13.02 4.73
N PHE A 84 1.66 13.18 4.27
CA PHE A 84 0.60 12.19 4.48
C PHE A 84 0.89 10.88 3.75
N ILE A 85 1.44 10.94 2.53
CA ILE A 85 1.78 9.75 1.74
C ILE A 85 2.97 9.03 2.37
N THR A 86 4.00 9.77 2.78
CA THR A 86 5.14 9.18 3.49
C THR A 86 4.70 8.48 4.77
N LEU A 87 3.75 9.08 5.52
CA LEU A 87 3.16 8.45 6.69
C LEU A 87 2.42 7.14 6.34
N VAL A 88 1.64 7.12 5.26
CA VAL A 88 1.00 5.89 4.78
C VAL A 88 2.03 4.79 4.47
N TYR A 89 3.17 5.12 3.84
CA TYR A 89 4.24 4.16 3.59
C TYR A 89 4.94 3.67 4.87
N ILE A 90 5.10 4.53 5.88
CA ILE A 90 5.56 4.12 7.21
C ILE A 90 4.57 3.11 7.82
N LEU A 91 3.28 3.43 7.79
CA LEU A 91 2.24 2.53 8.30
C LEU A 91 2.21 1.21 7.54
N LEU A 92 2.39 1.24 6.22
CA LEU A 92 2.48 0.03 5.39
C LEU A 92 3.66 -0.86 5.78
N GLY A 93 4.74 -0.25 6.29
CA GLY A 93 5.89 -0.96 6.86
C GLY A 93 5.73 -1.39 8.32
N VAL A 94 4.79 -0.82 9.10
CA VAL A 94 4.60 -1.18 10.52
C VAL A 94 3.46 -2.18 10.69
N LEU A 95 2.33 -1.92 10.03
CA LEU A 95 1.07 -2.66 10.20
C LEU A 95 1.19 -4.17 9.96
N PRO A 96 1.86 -4.68 8.91
CA PRO A 96 1.90 -6.12 8.65
C PRO A 96 2.52 -6.93 9.79
N TRP A 97 3.55 -6.39 10.42
CA TRP A 97 4.17 -7.05 11.57
C TRP A 97 3.25 -7.00 12.79
N VAL A 98 2.59 -5.85 13.04
CA VAL A 98 1.66 -5.69 14.15
C VAL A 98 0.46 -6.63 14.00
N THR A 99 -0.13 -6.75 12.81
CA THR A 99 -1.25 -7.65 12.57
C THR A 99 -0.85 -9.11 12.79
N LEU A 100 0.31 -9.56 12.29
CA LEU A 100 0.80 -10.92 12.57
C LEU A 100 1.10 -11.13 14.06
N PHE A 101 1.65 -10.13 14.75
CA PHE A 101 1.93 -10.22 16.18
C PHE A 101 0.63 -10.36 16.99
N VAL A 102 -0.39 -9.57 16.66
CA VAL A 102 -1.72 -9.63 17.28
C VAL A 102 -2.38 -10.98 17.00
N ILE A 103 -2.38 -11.47 15.77
CA ILE A 103 -2.92 -12.79 15.39
C ILE A 103 -2.22 -13.92 16.15
N LYS A 104 -0.90 -13.86 16.33
CA LYS A 104 -0.16 -14.87 17.10
C LYS A 104 -0.46 -14.84 18.61
N ARG A 105 -0.78 -13.67 19.15
CA ARG A 105 -1.07 -13.47 20.58
C ARG A 105 -2.50 -13.83 20.93
N ILE A 106 -3.45 -13.51 20.05
CA ILE A 106 -4.83 -13.91 20.22
C ILE A 106 -4.92 -15.37 19.78
N LYS A 107 -5.19 -16.30 20.71
CA LYS A 107 -5.65 -17.64 20.31
C LYS A 107 -6.92 -17.42 19.49
N MET A 108 -6.81 -17.45 18.16
CA MET A 108 -7.93 -17.11 17.28
C MET A 108 -9.13 -17.96 17.68
N THR A 109 -10.13 -17.31 18.26
CA THR A 109 -11.43 -17.93 18.50
C THR A 109 -12.08 -18.17 17.13
N LYS A 110 -13.00 -19.13 17.03
CA LYS A 110 -13.70 -19.41 15.77
C LYS A 110 -14.40 -18.17 15.17
N SER A 111 -14.64 -17.13 15.98
CA SER A 111 -15.33 -15.88 15.62
C SER A 111 -14.43 -14.79 15.01
N ALA A 112 -13.12 -14.81 15.26
CA ALA A 112 -12.18 -13.80 14.76
C ALA A 112 -12.12 -13.63 13.22
N PRO A 113 -12.18 -14.70 12.39
CA PRO A 113 -12.18 -14.53 10.94
C PRO A 113 -13.46 -13.86 10.41
N TYR A 114 -14.62 -14.08 11.05
CA TYR A 114 -15.87 -13.44 10.64
C TYR A 114 -15.86 -11.92 10.88
N ILE A 115 -15.18 -11.44 11.92
CA ILE A 115 -15.02 -10.00 12.18
C ILE A 115 -14.13 -9.35 11.13
N PHE A 116 -13.03 -10.01 10.76
CA PHE A 116 -12.16 -9.55 9.66
C PHE A 116 -12.90 -9.51 8.33
N PHE A 117 -13.68 -10.55 8.03
CA PHE A 117 -14.52 -10.63 6.84
C PHE A 117 -15.56 -9.49 6.80
N GLY A 118 -16.24 -9.23 7.92
CA GLY A 118 -17.19 -8.13 8.04
C GLY A 118 -16.54 -6.76 7.82
N ALA A 119 -15.30 -6.55 8.29
CA ALA A 119 -14.56 -5.32 8.06
C ALA A 119 -14.18 -5.13 6.59
N ILE A 120 -13.72 -6.19 5.91
CA ILE A 120 -13.40 -6.16 4.47
C ILE A 120 -14.65 -5.83 3.63
N LEU A 121 -15.78 -6.48 3.95
CA LEU A 121 -17.06 -6.18 3.30
C LEU A 121 -17.54 -4.75 3.55
N ALA A 122 -17.38 -4.23 4.77
CA ALA A 122 -17.76 -2.86 5.10
C ALA A 122 -16.95 -1.84 4.30
N ILE A 123 -15.63 -2.06 4.14
CA ILE A 123 -14.76 -1.24 3.30
C ILE A 123 -15.23 -1.28 1.85
N TRP A 124 -15.59 -2.47 1.34
CA TRP A 124 -16.08 -2.61 -0.02
C TRP A 124 -17.42 -1.89 -0.25
N LEU A 125 -18.38 -2.03 0.68
CA LEU A 125 -19.64 -1.30 0.65
C LEU A 125 -19.44 0.22 0.70
N PHE A 126 -18.46 0.69 1.46
CA PHE A 126 -18.11 2.11 1.49
C PHE A 126 -17.58 2.60 0.13
N ILE A 127 -16.71 1.82 -0.53
CA ILE A 127 -16.20 2.14 -1.87
C ILE A 127 -17.35 2.19 -2.89
N LEU A 128 -18.27 1.22 -2.84
CA LEU A 128 -19.48 1.22 -3.67
C LEU A 128 -20.31 2.48 -3.47
N PHE A 129 -20.63 2.79 -2.22
CA PHE A 129 -21.42 3.96 -1.88
C PHE A 129 -20.73 5.23 -2.41
N PHE A 130 -19.44 5.39 -2.16
CA PHE A 130 -18.69 6.56 -2.61
C PHE A 130 -18.71 6.74 -4.14
N LEU A 131 -18.55 5.66 -4.92
CA LEU A 131 -18.55 5.70 -6.39
C LEU A 131 -19.94 5.96 -7.01
N ILE A 132 -21.02 5.57 -6.32
CA ILE A 132 -22.39 5.84 -6.75
C ILE A 132 -22.71 7.33 -6.61
N PHE A 133 -22.31 7.96 -5.50
CA PHE A 133 -22.66 9.35 -5.20
C PHE A 133 -21.67 10.39 -5.76
N ASN A 134 -20.45 9.98 -6.16
CA ASN A 134 -19.43 10.91 -6.66
C ASN A 134 -18.98 10.55 -8.08
N ASP A 135 -19.04 11.52 -9.00
CA ASP A 135 -18.61 11.40 -10.40
C ASP A 135 -17.18 11.89 -10.64
N SER A 136 -16.56 12.52 -9.64
CA SER A 136 -15.19 12.99 -9.74
C SER A 136 -14.45 12.87 -8.41
N ILE A 137 -13.14 12.67 -8.50
CA ILE A 137 -12.22 12.79 -7.37
C ILE A 137 -11.19 13.85 -7.73
N MET A 138 -10.96 14.78 -6.79
CA MET A 138 -9.77 15.62 -6.82
C MET A 138 -8.60 14.88 -6.17
N LEU A 139 -7.57 14.58 -6.96
CA LEU A 139 -6.31 14.04 -6.47
C LEU A 139 -5.19 14.99 -6.92
N TYR A 140 -4.41 15.47 -5.96
CA TYR A 140 -3.25 16.36 -6.21
C TYR A 140 -3.57 17.60 -7.06
N GLY A 141 -4.76 18.19 -6.88
CA GLY A 141 -5.19 19.38 -7.61
C GLY A 141 -5.72 19.11 -9.04
N MET A 142 -5.72 17.85 -9.49
CA MET A 142 -6.31 17.43 -10.76
C MET A 142 -7.67 16.77 -10.50
N THR A 143 -8.69 17.20 -11.24
CA THR A 143 -10.02 16.56 -11.22
C THR A 143 -10.00 15.37 -12.17
N TYR A 144 -10.09 14.17 -11.63
CA TYR A 144 -10.32 12.97 -12.41
C TYR A 144 -11.83 12.75 -12.49
N GLN A 145 -12.37 12.84 -13.70
CA GLN A 145 -13.75 12.46 -13.97
C GLN A 145 -13.82 10.95 -14.22
N PHE A 146 -14.81 10.31 -13.61
CA PHE A 146 -15.06 8.90 -13.83
C PHE A 146 -16.00 8.72 -15.01
N ASP A 147 -15.49 8.15 -16.09
CA ASP A 147 -16.35 7.63 -17.15
C ASP A 147 -17.11 6.39 -16.66
N THR A 148 -18.28 6.11 -17.25
CA THR A 148 -19.19 5.02 -16.87
C THR A 148 -18.47 3.66 -16.91
N LEU A 149 -17.55 3.48 -17.86
CA LEU A 149 -16.70 2.28 -17.97
C LEU A 149 -15.66 2.17 -16.85
N SER A 150 -15.08 3.28 -16.42
CA SER A 150 -14.10 3.28 -15.32
C SER A 150 -14.75 2.92 -13.98
N LYS A 151 -15.98 3.41 -13.74
CA LYS A 151 -16.75 3.09 -12.53
C LYS A 151 -17.07 1.60 -12.43
N SER A 152 -17.62 1.02 -13.50
CA SER A 152 -18.00 -0.40 -13.49
C SER A 152 -16.78 -1.31 -13.30
N LEU A 153 -15.65 -0.98 -13.92
CA LEU A 153 -14.41 -1.76 -13.75
C LEU A 153 -13.83 -1.64 -12.34
N ILE A 154 -13.81 -0.47 -11.71
CA ILE A 154 -13.35 -0.32 -10.31
C ILE A 154 -14.24 -1.13 -9.36
N ILE A 155 -15.55 -1.13 -9.58
CA ILE A 155 -16.51 -1.90 -8.78
C ILE A 155 -16.25 -3.41 -8.93
N ILE A 156 -16.10 -3.90 -10.16
CA ILE A 156 -15.85 -5.32 -10.42
C ILE A 156 -14.50 -5.76 -9.84
N ILE A 157 -13.44 -5.00 -10.06
CA ILE A 157 -12.10 -5.34 -9.56
C ILE A 157 -12.10 -5.33 -8.02
N SER A 158 -12.69 -4.30 -7.40
CA SER A 158 -12.76 -4.23 -5.94
C SER A 158 -13.59 -5.37 -5.34
N PHE A 159 -14.66 -5.80 -6.01
CA PHE A 159 -15.47 -6.94 -5.57
C PHE A 159 -14.68 -8.25 -5.63
N VAL A 160 -14.03 -8.51 -6.78
CA VAL A 160 -13.20 -9.69 -6.97
C VAL A 160 -12.08 -9.75 -5.92
N LEU A 161 -11.44 -8.61 -5.63
CA LEU A 161 -10.43 -8.50 -4.57
C LEU A 161 -11.02 -8.74 -3.18
N SER A 162 -12.21 -8.20 -2.90
CA SER A 162 -12.88 -8.44 -1.62
C SER A 162 -13.16 -9.93 -1.42
N VAL A 163 -13.66 -10.63 -2.44
CA VAL A 163 -13.96 -12.07 -2.39
C VAL A 163 -12.69 -12.91 -2.29
N LEU A 164 -11.61 -12.52 -2.97
CA LEU A 164 -10.32 -13.21 -2.89
C LEU A 164 -9.65 -13.09 -1.51
N MET A 165 -9.85 -11.97 -0.82
CA MET A 165 -9.26 -11.69 0.49
C MET A 165 -10.05 -12.28 1.66
N SER A 166 -11.21 -12.86 1.39
CA SER A 166 -12.23 -13.25 2.37
C SER A 166 -12.30 -14.75 2.55
#